data_AF-A0A836ULB3-F1
#
_entry.id   AF-A0A836ULB3-F1
#
_cell.length_a   1.000
_cell.length_b   1.000
_cell.length_c   1.000
_cell.angle_alpha   90.00
_cell.angle_beta   90.00
_cell.angle_gamma   90.00
#
_symmetry.space_group_name_H-M   'P 1'
#
loop_
_entity.id
_entity.type
_entity.pdbx_description
1 polymer ?
#
loop_
_entity_poly.entity_id
_entity_poly.type
_entity_poly.pdbx_seq_one_letter_code
_entity_poly.pdbx_strand_id
1 'polypeptide(L)'
;CPIPTKTAVFGKVTRSYLCEDSAYPAEAVVVTGTTIYDDALAFGQRADKAAIGRSLGFAEGKVVTVLSSIFTEIQDRRWFIEHSLAAAADRDLQCVVKLHPREDAGTWQLIADRMGVARPLVRRDGLWQAIVVADVIVSWYSTTVLDALLLDRPVVVLRVPGKNNPESLAGGVRIVDNKEELSEALRRLVMDRQQRDILVEQGRQLLVEHIYKCDGRAAERIAALIAAAADGHGTVANLSSNADEELVHGL
;
A
#
# COMPACT_ATOMS: atom_id res chain seq x y z
N CYS A 1 -10.23 14.89 24.15
CA CYS A 1 -8.85 14.92 23.61
C CYS A 1 -8.51 16.34 23.21
N PRO A 2 -7.34 16.88 23.57
CA PRO A 2 -6.87 18.15 23.00
C PRO A 2 -6.65 18.00 21.49
N ILE A 3 -7.09 18.99 20.71
CA ILE A 3 -6.83 19.07 19.26
C ILE A 3 -5.51 19.83 19.08
N PRO A 4 -4.53 19.28 18.32
CA PRO A 4 -3.27 19.98 18.04
C PRO A 4 -3.50 21.32 17.32
N THR A 5 -2.63 22.31 17.54
CA THR A 5 -2.67 23.60 16.82
C THR A 5 -2.48 23.42 15.31
N LYS A 6 -1.67 22.43 14.91
CA LYS A 6 -1.49 21.97 13.53
C LYS A 6 -1.45 20.44 13.50
N THR A 7 -2.03 19.86 12.47
CA THR A 7 -2.04 18.43 12.18
C THR A 7 -1.54 18.21 10.77
N ALA A 8 -0.33 17.65 10.65
CA ALA A 8 0.24 17.24 9.38
C ALA A 8 -0.42 15.95 8.90
N VAL A 9 -0.82 15.89 7.63
CA VAL A 9 -1.42 14.69 7.02
C VAL A 9 -0.78 14.32 5.69
N PHE A 10 -0.97 13.05 5.31
CA PHE A 10 -0.28 12.43 4.18
C PHE A 10 -0.78 12.93 2.83
N GLY A 11 -2.10 13.09 2.69
CA GLY A 11 -2.74 13.45 1.43
C GLY A 11 -4.06 14.15 1.62
N LYS A 12 -4.68 14.53 0.50
CA LYS A 12 -5.93 15.28 0.46
C LYS A 12 -7.10 14.46 1.01
N VAL A 13 -7.13 13.15 0.71
CA VAL A 13 -8.15 12.23 1.23
C VAL A 13 -8.17 12.23 2.76
N THR A 14 -7.01 12.08 3.41
CA THR A 14 -6.94 12.13 4.89
C THR A 14 -7.35 13.50 5.44
N ARG A 15 -6.97 14.59 4.75
CA ARG A 15 -7.41 15.93 5.14
C ARG A 15 -8.93 16.05 5.10
N SER A 16 -9.56 15.60 4.02
CA SER A 16 -11.02 15.62 3.85
C SER A 16 -11.71 14.86 4.98
N TYR A 17 -11.30 13.62 5.27
CA TYR A 17 -11.88 12.86 6.40
C TYR A 17 -11.75 13.56 7.75
N LEU A 18 -10.62 14.22 8.03
CA LEU A 18 -10.45 14.92 9.31
C LEU A 18 -11.29 16.20 9.40
N CYS A 19 -11.50 16.90 8.28
CA CYS A 19 -12.21 18.18 8.26
C CYS A 19 -13.71 18.03 8.06
N GLU A 20 -14.14 17.06 7.26
CA GLU A 20 -15.53 16.90 6.82
C GLU A 20 -16.29 15.86 7.66
N ASP A 21 -15.65 14.72 7.96
CA ASP A 21 -16.26 13.63 8.72
C ASP A 21 -15.90 13.63 10.21
N SER A 22 -14.97 14.51 10.60
CA SER A 22 -14.51 14.68 11.98
C SER A 22 -14.57 16.16 12.38
N ALA A 23 -13.99 16.52 13.52
CA ALA A 23 -14.09 17.87 14.10
C ALA A 23 -12.79 18.69 14.00
N TYR A 24 -11.88 18.36 13.07
CA TYR A 24 -10.65 19.15 12.94
C TYR A 24 -10.92 20.44 12.15
N PRO A 25 -10.49 21.62 12.65
CA PRO A 25 -10.57 22.86 11.89
C PRO A 25 -9.75 22.76 10.60
N ALA A 26 -10.31 23.21 9.48
CA ALA A 26 -9.69 23.08 8.16
C ALA A 26 -8.33 23.79 8.05
N GLU A 27 -8.15 24.87 8.82
CA GLU A 27 -6.92 25.65 8.95
C GLU A 27 -5.86 24.99 9.84
N ALA A 28 -6.27 24.03 10.67
CA ALA A 28 -5.38 23.24 11.52
C ALA A 28 -4.82 22.02 10.79
N VAL A 29 -5.46 21.54 9.72
CA VAL A 29 -5.02 20.34 8.97
C VAL A 29 -4.24 20.73 7.72
N VAL A 30 -2.94 20.39 7.70
CA VAL A 30 -2.01 20.75 6.63
C VAL A 30 -1.52 19.50 5.91
N VAL A 31 -1.69 19.46 4.58
CA VAL A 31 -1.18 18.35 3.77
C VAL A 31 0.32 18.53 3.55
N THR A 32 1.12 17.56 4.01
CA THR A 32 2.59 17.63 3.92
C THR A 32 3.22 16.36 3.35
N GLY A 33 2.46 15.26 3.22
CA GLY A 33 3.04 13.94 3.01
C GLY A 33 3.40 13.28 4.34
N THR A 34 4.27 12.27 4.30
CA THR A 34 4.83 11.62 5.48
C THR A 34 6.26 11.20 5.21
N THR A 35 7.12 11.31 6.22
CA THR A 35 8.52 10.90 6.15
C THR A 35 8.68 9.42 5.86
N ILE A 36 7.70 8.59 6.24
CA ILE A 36 7.68 7.16 5.92
C ILE A 36 7.74 6.92 4.41
N TYR A 37 7.11 7.79 3.62
CA TYR A 37 7.11 7.66 2.15
C TYR A 37 8.35 8.28 1.51
N ASP A 38 9.01 9.24 2.17
CA ASP A 38 10.35 9.66 1.78
C ASP A 38 11.33 8.48 1.89
N ASP A 39 11.29 7.76 3.02
CA ASP A 39 12.12 6.59 3.26
C ASP A 39 11.78 5.44 2.29
N ALA A 40 10.50 5.21 2.02
CA ALA A 40 10.06 4.18 1.08
C ALA A 40 10.55 4.47 -0.35
N LEU A 41 10.44 5.71 -0.82
CA LEU A 41 10.96 6.12 -2.13
C LEU A 41 12.49 5.93 -2.21
N ALA A 42 13.21 6.41 -1.18
CA ALA A 42 14.65 6.25 -1.11
C ALA A 42 15.08 4.77 -1.02
N PHE A 43 14.27 3.91 -0.40
CA PHE A 43 14.48 2.47 -0.40
C PHE A 43 14.28 1.89 -1.81
N GLY A 44 13.15 2.19 -2.45
CA GLY A 44 12.80 1.70 -3.79
C GLY A 44 13.85 2.05 -4.85
N GLN A 45 14.36 3.28 -4.84
CA GLN A 45 15.41 3.74 -5.77
C GLN A 45 16.73 2.96 -5.64
N ARG A 46 17.03 2.44 -4.45
CA ARG A 46 18.27 1.70 -4.16
C ARG A 46 18.07 0.18 -4.16
N ALA A 47 16.85 -0.28 -4.30
CA ALA A 47 16.51 -1.68 -4.10
C ALA A 47 16.93 -2.54 -5.30
N ASP A 48 17.81 -3.53 -5.04
CA ASP A 48 18.08 -4.60 -5.98
C ASP A 48 17.14 -5.77 -5.69
N LYS A 49 16.11 -5.94 -6.54
CA LYS A 49 15.12 -7.02 -6.43
C LYS A 49 15.79 -8.41 -6.32
N ALA A 50 16.83 -8.67 -7.10
CA ALA A 50 17.47 -9.98 -7.13
C ALA A 50 18.30 -10.21 -5.86
N ALA A 51 19.04 -9.22 -5.39
CA ALA A 51 19.80 -9.32 -4.14
C ALA A 51 18.88 -9.46 -2.92
N ILE A 52 17.82 -8.65 -2.84
CA ILE A 52 16.81 -8.76 -1.78
C ILE A 52 16.17 -10.13 -1.84
N GLY A 53 15.82 -10.61 -3.04
CA GLY A 53 15.17 -11.91 -3.18
C GLY A 53 16.04 -13.07 -2.71
N ARG A 54 17.34 -13.07 -3.05
CA ARG A 54 18.31 -14.04 -2.52
C ARG A 54 18.42 -13.96 -0.99
N SER A 55 18.48 -12.75 -0.43
CA SER A 55 18.55 -12.56 1.03
C SER A 55 17.30 -13.09 1.76
N LEU A 56 16.16 -13.09 1.07
CA LEU A 56 14.90 -13.62 1.57
C LEU A 56 14.75 -15.13 1.28
N GLY A 57 15.69 -15.76 0.56
CA GLY A 57 15.62 -17.18 0.24
C GLY A 57 14.61 -17.51 -0.85
N PHE A 58 14.31 -16.58 -1.76
CA PHE A 58 13.51 -16.89 -2.94
C PHE A 58 14.32 -17.69 -3.97
N ALA A 59 13.66 -18.70 -4.54
CA ALA A 59 14.13 -19.32 -5.76
C ALA A 59 13.93 -18.36 -6.94
N GLU A 60 14.59 -18.62 -8.07
CA GLU A 60 14.24 -17.93 -9.31
C GLU A 60 12.78 -18.23 -9.68
N GLY A 61 12.00 -17.20 -10.05
CA GLY A 61 10.59 -17.37 -10.37
C GLY A 61 9.76 -16.12 -10.11
N LYS A 62 8.43 -16.28 -10.21
CA LYS A 62 7.46 -15.21 -10.01
C LYS A 62 7.00 -15.20 -8.56
N VAL A 63 6.89 -14.00 -7.98
CA VAL A 63 6.59 -13.83 -6.56
C VAL A 63 5.26 -13.11 -6.39
N VAL A 64 4.36 -13.73 -5.63
CA VAL A 64 3.16 -13.08 -5.12
C VAL A 64 3.36 -12.79 -3.64
N THR A 65 3.27 -11.52 -3.25
CA THR A 65 3.32 -11.14 -1.84
C THR A 65 1.93 -10.81 -1.35
N VAL A 66 1.47 -11.55 -0.35
CA VAL A 66 0.26 -11.27 0.42
C VAL A 66 0.62 -10.36 1.60
N LEU A 67 0.04 -9.18 1.62
CA LEU A 67 0.05 -8.28 2.77
C LEU A 67 -1.14 -8.63 3.65
N SER A 68 -0.87 -9.36 4.72
CA SER A 68 -1.95 -9.74 5.65
C SER A 68 -2.55 -8.51 6.34
N SER A 69 -3.83 -8.63 6.67
CA SER A 69 -4.62 -7.59 7.32
C SER A 69 -5.17 -8.13 8.64
N ILE A 70 -5.46 -7.24 9.60
CA ILE A 70 -6.21 -7.65 10.79
C ILE A 70 -7.68 -7.80 10.40
N PHE A 71 -8.24 -8.94 10.75
CA PHE A 71 -9.68 -9.14 10.81
C PHE A 71 -10.10 -9.30 12.26
N THR A 72 -11.23 -8.70 12.63
CA THR A 72 -11.83 -8.89 13.95
C THR A 72 -12.40 -10.30 14.11
N GLU A 73 -12.90 -10.85 13.01
CA GLU A 73 -13.58 -12.13 12.94
C GLU A 73 -12.65 -13.22 12.41
N ILE A 74 -12.69 -14.40 13.04
CA ILE A 74 -11.84 -15.54 12.66
C ILE A 74 -12.22 -16.07 11.27
N GLN A 75 -13.52 -16.09 10.94
CA GLN A 75 -14.02 -16.57 9.66
C GLN A 75 -13.50 -15.72 8.49
N ASP A 76 -13.42 -14.40 8.67
CA ASP A 76 -12.96 -13.47 7.64
C ASP A 76 -11.46 -13.61 7.40
N ARG A 77 -10.69 -13.73 8.50
CA ARG A 77 -9.26 -14.03 8.44
C ARG A 77 -9.02 -15.34 7.70
N ARG A 78 -9.73 -16.40 8.09
CA ARG A 78 -9.60 -17.72 7.50
C ARG A 78 -9.95 -17.70 6.01
N TRP A 79 -11.06 -17.04 5.65
CA TRP A 79 -11.49 -16.89 4.28
C TRP A 79 -10.42 -16.21 3.43
N PHE A 80 -9.87 -15.09 3.90
CA PHE A 80 -8.82 -14.34 3.21
C PHE A 80 -7.56 -15.19 3.00
N ILE A 81 -7.12 -15.92 4.04
CA ILE A 81 -5.97 -16.82 3.96
C ILE A 81 -6.21 -17.93 2.93
N GLU A 82 -7.34 -18.65 3.03
CA GLU A 82 -7.66 -19.77 2.15
C GLU A 82 -7.73 -19.32 0.68
N HIS A 83 -8.35 -18.18 0.40
CA HIS A 83 -8.49 -17.68 -0.97
C HIS A 83 -7.16 -17.15 -1.52
N SER A 84 -6.36 -16.48 -0.70
CA SER A 84 -5.02 -16.01 -1.10
C SER A 84 -4.07 -17.18 -1.39
N LEU A 85 -4.06 -18.20 -0.52
CA LEU A 85 -3.23 -19.39 -0.70
C LEU A 85 -3.67 -20.24 -1.88
N ALA A 86 -4.99 -20.43 -2.06
CA ALA A 86 -5.53 -21.18 -3.19
C ALA A 86 -5.15 -20.52 -4.53
N ALA A 87 -5.27 -19.19 -4.62
CA ALA A 87 -4.93 -18.47 -5.85
C ALA A 87 -3.43 -18.45 -6.14
N ALA A 88 -2.60 -18.50 -5.10
CA ALA A 88 -1.14 -18.56 -5.24
C ALA A 88 -0.60 -19.99 -5.40
N ALA A 89 -1.44 -21.03 -5.39
CA ALA A 89 -1.01 -22.43 -5.44
C ALA A 89 -0.54 -22.91 -6.84
N ASP A 90 -0.45 -22.01 -7.82
CA ASP A 90 0.10 -22.30 -9.15
C ASP A 90 1.60 -22.69 -9.03
N ARG A 91 2.04 -23.65 -9.84
CA ARG A 91 3.38 -24.27 -9.73
C ARG A 91 4.55 -23.36 -10.11
N ASP A 92 4.24 -22.15 -10.61
CA ASP A 92 5.24 -21.15 -10.99
C ASP A 92 5.22 -19.89 -10.10
N LEU A 93 4.36 -19.85 -9.08
CA LEU A 93 4.24 -18.73 -8.15
C LEU A 93 4.79 -19.08 -6.77
N GLN A 94 5.73 -18.27 -6.30
CA GLN A 94 6.16 -18.29 -4.90
C GLN A 94 5.28 -17.35 -4.07
N CYS A 95 4.64 -17.89 -3.03
CA CYS A 95 3.80 -17.11 -2.13
C CYS A 95 4.60 -16.61 -0.92
N VAL A 96 4.62 -15.29 -0.72
CA VAL A 96 5.21 -14.62 0.43
C VAL A 96 4.10 -14.01 1.25
N VAL A 97 4.13 -14.21 2.56
CA VAL A 97 3.15 -13.59 3.45
C VAL A 97 3.89 -12.64 4.38
N LYS A 98 3.65 -11.34 4.20
CA LYS A 98 4.06 -10.34 5.18
C LYS A 98 2.95 -10.23 6.22
N LEU A 99 3.28 -10.60 7.46
CA LEU A 99 2.36 -10.58 8.59
C LEU A 99 2.06 -9.15 9.06
N HIS A 100 0.83 -8.94 9.49
CA HIS A 100 0.48 -7.83 10.34
C HIS A 100 1.17 -8.03 11.70
N PRO A 101 1.66 -6.97 12.38
CA PRO A 101 2.33 -7.12 13.68
C PRO A 101 1.56 -7.93 14.75
N ARG A 102 0.22 -7.98 14.64
CA ARG A 102 -0.68 -8.70 15.54
C ARG A 102 -1.05 -10.12 15.08
N GLU A 103 -0.59 -10.55 13.91
CA GLU A 103 -0.86 -11.91 13.42
C GLU A 103 0.22 -12.91 13.82
N ASP A 104 -0.16 -14.19 13.78
CA ASP A 104 0.71 -15.34 13.98
C ASP A 104 1.02 -16.05 12.64
N ALA A 105 2.24 -16.57 12.52
CA ALA A 105 2.67 -17.32 11.33
C ALA A 105 2.05 -18.73 11.26
N GLY A 106 1.75 -19.32 12.42
CA GLY A 106 1.31 -20.72 12.53
C GLY A 106 -0.02 -20.96 11.82
N THR A 107 -0.95 -19.99 11.87
CA THR A 107 -2.25 -20.08 11.20
C THR A 107 -2.10 -20.22 9.68
N TRP A 108 -1.21 -19.44 9.06
CA TRP A 108 -0.96 -19.51 7.61
C TRP A 108 -0.41 -20.87 7.20
N GLN A 109 0.56 -21.39 7.95
CA GLN A 109 1.16 -22.71 7.67
C GLN A 109 0.17 -23.85 7.89
N LEU A 110 -0.60 -23.81 8.98
CA LEU A 110 -1.63 -24.80 9.29
C LEU A 110 -2.71 -24.85 8.20
N ILE A 111 -3.16 -23.69 7.70
CA ILE A 111 -4.15 -23.65 6.63
C ILE A 111 -3.56 -24.18 5.33
N ALA A 112 -2.33 -23.81 4.97
CA ALA A 112 -1.65 -24.35 3.78
C ALA A 112 -1.57 -25.89 3.82
N ASP A 113 -1.17 -26.45 4.96
CA ASP A 113 -1.09 -27.90 5.18
C ASP A 113 -2.46 -28.58 5.03
N ARG A 114 -3.52 -28.00 5.61
CA ARG A 114 -4.88 -28.54 5.51
C ARG A 114 -5.44 -28.49 4.10
N MET A 115 -5.04 -27.49 3.32
CA MET A 115 -5.42 -27.36 1.92
C MET A 115 -4.58 -28.22 0.98
N GLY A 116 -3.44 -28.77 1.44
CA GLY A 116 -2.51 -29.52 0.61
C GLY A 116 -1.77 -28.65 -0.42
N VAL A 117 -1.58 -27.36 -0.12
CA VAL A 117 -0.83 -26.42 -0.99
C VAL A 117 0.57 -26.17 -0.42
N ALA A 118 1.46 -25.61 -1.25
CA ALA A 118 2.81 -25.26 -0.79
C ALA A 118 2.74 -24.25 0.37
N ARG A 119 3.57 -24.46 1.40
CA ARG A 119 3.65 -23.52 2.52
C ARG A 119 4.20 -22.16 2.03
N PRO A 120 3.56 -21.04 2.39
CA PRO A 120 4.08 -19.73 2.04
C PRO A 120 5.34 -19.41 2.83
N LEU A 121 6.18 -18.54 2.27
CA LEU A 121 7.26 -17.92 3.01
C LEU A 121 6.71 -16.79 3.89
N VAL A 122 6.57 -17.07 5.19
CA VAL A 122 6.01 -16.10 6.13
C VAL A 122 7.10 -15.19 6.71
N ARG A 123 6.83 -13.89 6.77
CA ARG A 123 7.72 -12.84 7.29
C ARG A 123 6.98 -11.88 8.20
N ARG A 124 7.61 -11.42 9.27
CA ARG A 124 7.04 -10.41 10.19
C ARG A 124 7.58 -9.01 9.91
N ASP A 125 8.83 -8.95 9.49
CA ASP A 125 9.61 -7.78 9.18
C ASP A 125 9.82 -7.61 7.66
N GLY A 126 10.48 -6.52 7.29
CA GLY A 126 10.89 -6.26 5.90
C GLY A 126 9.73 -5.98 4.94
N LEU A 127 8.85 -5.03 5.28
CA LEU A 127 7.70 -4.66 4.45
C LEU A 127 8.13 -4.30 3.02
N TRP A 128 9.05 -3.33 2.87
CA TRP A 128 9.45 -2.85 1.55
C TRP A 128 10.26 -3.90 0.78
N GLN A 129 11.02 -4.75 1.47
CA GLN A 129 11.68 -5.90 0.85
C GLN A 129 10.63 -6.86 0.25
N ALA A 130 9.59 -7.20 1.01
CA ALA A 130 8.50 -8.07 0.56
C ALA A 130 7.69 -7.45 -0.58
N ILE A 131 7.58 -6.12 -0.62
CA ILE A 131 6.93 -5.39 -1.72
C ILE A 131 7.81 -5.41 -2.97
N VAL A 132 9.08 -5.00 -2.87
CA VAL A 132 9.99 -4.89 -4.04
C VAL A 132 10.20 -6.23 -4.75
N VAL A 133 10.30 -7.32 -3.99
CA VAL A 133 10.48 -8.66 -4.57
C VAL A 133 9.23 -9.17 -5.27
N ALA A 134 8.05 -8.66 -4.94
CA ALA A 134 6.81 -9.09 -5.55
C ALA A 134 6.76 -8.72 -7.05
N ASP A 135 6.17 -9.61 -7.83
CA ASP A 135 5.63 -9.30 -9.15
C ASP A 135 4.18 -8.79 -9.04
N VAL A 136 3.43 -9.28 -8.05
CA VAL A 136 2.07 -8.83 -7.72
C VAL A 136 1.84 -8.86 -6.22
N ILE A 137 1.13 -7.85 -5.72
CA ILE A 137 0.69 -7.75 -4.33
C ILE A 137 -0.76 -8.18 -4.19
N VAL A 138 -1.06 -8.97 -3.15
CA VAL A 138 -2.43 -9.25 -2.71
C VAL A 138 -2.66 -8.63 -1.34
N SER A 139 -3.78 -7.93 -1.17
CA SER A 139 -4.18 -7.34 0.11
C SER A 139 -5.71 -7.31 0.20
N TRP A 140 -6.28 -7.12 1.39
CA TRP A 140 -7.68 -6.73 1.53
C TRP A 140 -7.79 -5.21 1.55
N TYR A 141 -7.53 -4.60 2.72
CA TYR A 141 -7.42 -3.16 2.85
C TYR A 141 -6.39 -2.81 3.91
N SER A 142 -5.37 -2.05 3.50
CA SER A 142 -4.28 -1.62 4.36
C SER A 142 -3.64 -0.37 3.77
N THR A 143 -3.12 0.51 4.63
CA THR A 143 -2.27 1.61 4.19
C THR A 143 -1.02 1.12 3.45
N THR A 144 -0.59 -0.13 3.68
CA THR A 144 0.52 -0.78 2.96
C THR A 144 0.24 -1.01 1.47
N VAL A 145 -1.01 -0.89 1.02
CA VAL A 145 -1.33 -0.80 -0.40
C VAL A 145 -0.72 0.45 -1.02
N LEU A 146 -0.71 1.57 -0.29
CA LEU A 146 -0.08 2.81 -0.76
C LEU A 146 1.44 2.65 -0.89
N ASP A 147 2.10 1.95 0.04
CA ASP A 147 3.52 1.59 -0.10
C ASP A 147 3.79 0.76 -1.35
N ALA A 148 2.90 -0.19 -1.68
CA ALA A 148 3.03 -1.04 -2.86
C ALA A 148 2.90 -0.23 -4.15
N LEU A 149 1.90 0.65 -4.22
CA LEU A 149 1.72 1.54 -5.36
C LEU A 149 2.91 2.50 -5.50
N LEU A 150 3.41 3.05 -4.39
CA LEU A 150 4.55 3.97 -4.37
C LEU A 150 5.84 3.30 -4.88
N LEU A 151 5.95 1.99 -4.70
CA LEU A 151 7.06 1.15 -5.16
C LEU A 151 6.77 0.45 -6.50
N ASP A 152 5.81 0.97 -7.26
CA ASP A 152 5.41 0.52 -8.60
C ASP A 152 5.05 -0.97 -8.66
N ARG A 153 4.40 -1.49 -7.62
CA ARG A 153 3.92 -2.87 -7.59
C ARG A 153 2.42 -2.92 -7.90
N PRO A 154 1.99 -3.74 -8.87
CA PRO A 154 0.57 -3.91 -9.13
C PRO A 154 -0.10 -4.57 -7.92
N VAL A 155 -1.26 -4.05 -7.53
CA VAL A 155 -2.01 -4.52 -6.36
C VAL A 155 -3.34 -5.13 -6.80
N VAL A 156 -3.62 -6.32 -6.28
CA VAL A 156 -4.93 -6.97 -6.31
C VAL A 156 -5.54 -6.89 -4.91
N VAL A 157 -6.68 -6.22 -4.80
CA VAL A 157 -7.49 -6.18 -3.59
C VAL A 157 -8.49 -7.34 -3.62
N LEU A 158 -8.31 -8.31 -2.73
CA LEU A 158 -9.27 -9.37 -2.49
C LEU A 158 -10.30 -8.89 -1.45
N ARG A 159 -11.53 -8.65 -1.88
CA ARG A 159 -12.62 -8.24 -1.00
C ARG A 159 -13.09 -9.39 -0.13
N VAL A 160 -13.25 -9.11 1.16
CA VAL A 160 -13.87 -10.07 2.08
C VAL A 160 -15.38 -9.84 2.09
N PRO A 161 -16.21 -10.88 1.86
CA PRO A 161 -17.66 -10.76 1.82
C PRO A 161 -18.23 -10.08 3.08
N GLY A 162 -19.14 -9.11 2.87
CA GLY A 162 -19.81 -8.40 3.96
C GLY A 162 -18.94 -7.39 4.72
N LYS A 163 -17.75 -7.06 4.21
CA LYS A 163 -16.89 -6.00 4.77
C LYS A 163 -16.89 -4.75 3.90
N ASN A 164 -16.55 -3.62 4.54
CA ASN A 164 -16.37 -2.36 3.83
C ASN A 164 -15.25 -2.49 2.80
N ASN A 165 -15.53 -1.97 1.61
CA ASN A 165 -14.62 -2.02 0.49
C ASN A 165 -13.77 -0.75 0.44
N PRO A 166 -12.53 -0.84 -0.06
CA PRO A 166 -11.68 0.33 -0.20
C PRO A 166 -12.00 1.06 -1.49
N GLU A 167 -13.19 1.66 -1.57
CA GLU A 167 -13.65 2.40 -2.76
C GLU A 167 -12.69 3.55 -3.13
N SER A 168 -12.02 4.12 -2.14
CA SER A 168 -11.01 5.15 -2.34
C SER A 168 -9.77 4.67 -3.10
N LEU A 169 -9.56 3.36 -3.24
CA LEU A 169 -8.49 2.76 -4.04
C LEU A 169 -8.96 2.34 -5.45
N ALA A 170 -10.25 2.50 -5.75
CA ALA A 170 -10.79 2.15 -7.06
C ALA A 170 -10.10 2.97 -8.16
N GLY A 171 -9.79 2.31 -9.27
CA GLY A 171 -9.09 2.94 -10.40
C GLY A 171 -7.57 2.88 -10.33
N GLY A 172 -6.96 2.59 -9.17
CA GLY A 172 -5.51 2.39 -9.00
C GLY A 172 -5.10 0.95 -8.66
N VAL A 173 -6.06 0.07 -8.38
CA VAL A 173 -5.84 -1.34 -8.04
C VAL A 173 -6.85 -2.24 -8.77
N ARG A 174 -6.53 -3.54 -8.88
CA ARG A 174 -7.49 -4.54 -9.36
C ARG A 174 -8.30 -5.07 -8.18
N ILE A 175 -9.62 -4.93 -8.21
CA ILE A 175 -10.51 -5.45 -7.15
C ILE A 175 -11.11 -6.78 -7.63
N VAL A 176 -11.12 -7.79 -6.75
CA VAL A 176 -11.67 -9.14 -6.99
C VAL A 176 -12.45 -9.64 -5.77
N ASP A 177 -13.39 -10.55 -5.98
CA ASP A 177 -14.34 -11.01 -4.95
C ASP A 177 -14.14 -12.46 -4.50
N ASN A 178 -13.39 -13.25 -5.26
CA ASN A 178 -13.27 -14.69 -5.02
C ASN A 178 -11.93 -15.22 -5.52
N LYS A 179 -11.68 -16.52 -5.28
CA LYS A 179 -10.41 -17.16 -5.60
C LYS A 179 -10.22 -17.28 -7.11
N GLU A 180 -11.28 -17.48 -7.89
CA GLU A 180 -11.23 -17.64 -9.34
C GLU A 180 -10.76 -16.34 -9.99
N GLU A 181 -11.37 -15.22 -9.62
CA GLU A 181 -10.98 -13.88 -10.06
C GLU A 181 -9.58 -13.50 -9.59
N LEU A 182 -9.23 -13.84 -8.33
CA LEU A 182 -7.88 -13.61 -7.83
C LEU A 182 -6.85 -14.41 -8.64
N SER A 183 -7.12 -15.68 -8.90
CA SER A 183 -6.22 -16.55 -9.68
C SER A 183 -6.04 -16.02 -11.10
N GLU A 184 -7.11 -15.57 -11.74
CA GLU A 184 -7.07 -14.92 -13.05
C GLU A 184 -6.24 -13.63 -13.02
N ALA A 185 -6.50 -12.75 -12.05
CA ALA A 185 -5.78 -11.49 -11.91
C ALA A 185 -4.28 -11.72 -11.67
N LEU A 186 -3.91 -12.66 -10.80
CA LEU A 186 -2.52 -13.00 -10.53
C LEU A 186 -1.82 -13.51 -11.80
N ARG A 187 -2.40 -14.48 -12.49
CA ARG A 187 -1.83 -15.04 -13.71
C ARG A 187 -1.65 -13.96 -14.79
N ARG A 188 -2.67 -13.14 -15.01
CA ARG A 188 -2.62 -12.07 -16.00
C ARG A 188 -1.55 -11.04 -15.65
N LEU A 189 -1.49 -10.55 -14.42
CA LEU A 189 -0.52 -9.53 -14.02
C LEU A 189 0.93 -10.06 -13.97
N VAL A 190 1.11 -11.36 -13.72
CA VAL A 190 2.43 -12.00 -13.75
C VAL A 190 2.93 -12.18 -15.19
N MET A 191 2.06 -12.60 -16.10
CA MET A 191 2.43 -13.01 -17.47
C MET A 191 2.35 -11.87 -18.49
N ASP A 192 1.39 -10.95 -18.33
CA ASP A 192 1.15 -9.84 -19.24
C ASP A 192 1.78 -8.56 -18.70
N ARG A 193 2.94 -8.20 -19.27
CA ARG A 193 3.65 -6.97 -18.92
C ARG A 193 2.84 -5.71 -19.22
N GLN A 194 2.11 -5.68 -20.33
CA GLN A 194 1.36 -4.49 -20.72
C GLN A 194 0.24 -4.20 -19.70
N GLN A 195 -0.49 -5.22 -19.28
CA GLN A 195 -1.55 -5.08 -18.29
C GLN A 195 -1.01 -4.69 -16.92
N ARG A 196 0.16 -5.22 -16.55
CA ARG A 196 0.86 -4.82 -15.34
C ARG A 196 1.28 -3.35 -15.39
N ASP A 197 1.88 -2.91 -16.48
CA ASP A 197 2.37 -1.54 -16.63
C ASP A 197 1.20 -0.53 -16.63
N ILE A 198 0.05 -0.89 -17.24
CA ILE A 198 -1.19 -0.10 -17.17
C ILE A 198 -1.67 0.04 -15.72
N LEU A 199 -1.71 -1.06 -14.96
CA LEU A 199 -2.19 -1.03 -13.58
C LEU A 199 -1.24 -0.26 -12.65
N VAL A 200 0.06 -0.34 -12.89
CA VAL A 200 1.06 0.45 -12.15
C VAL A 200 0.83 1.95 -12.40
N GLU A 201 0.62 2.36 -13.65
CA GLU A 201 0.39 3.77 -13.98
C GLU A 201 -0.92 4.30 -13.38
N GLN A 202 -1.98 3.50 -13.45
CA GLN A 202 -3.23 3.74 -12.73
C GLN A 202 -3.00 3.92 -11.22
N GLY A 203 -2.16 3.09 -10.63
CA GLY A 203 -1.72 3.20 -9.24
C GLY A 203 -1.03 4.54 -8.94
N ARG A 204 -0.12 4.99 -9.79
CA ARG A 204 0.56 6.29 -9.65
C ARG A 204 -0.41 7.47 -9.70
N GLN A 205 -1.37 7.43 -10.62
CA GLN A 205 -2.40 8.46 -10.73
C GLN A 205 -3.26 8.53 -9.47
N LEU A 206 -3.63 7.37 -8.91
CA LEU A 206 -4.37 7.29 -7.65
C LEU A 206 -3.57 7.88 -6.47
N LEU A 207 -2.25 7.67 -6.42
CA LEU A 207 -1.42 8.14 -5.32
C LEU A 207 -1.46 9.67 -5.15
N VAL A 208 -1.66 10.44 -6.22
CA VAL A 208 -1.69 11.91 -6.17
C VAL A 208 -2.72 12.44 -5.14
N GLU A 209 -3.83 11.72 -4.98
CA GLU A 209 -4.89 12.11 -4.04
C GLU A 209 -4.65 11.59 -2.60
N HIS A 210 -3.95 10.47 -2.47
CA HIS A 210 -3.68 9.79 -1.19
C HIS A 210 -2.37 10.20 -0.52
N ILE A 211 -1.37 10.56 -1.31
CA ILE A 211 -0.03 10.96 -0.88
C ILE A 211 0.36 12.25 -1.60
N TYR A 212 0.66 13.27 -0.82
CA TYR A 212 1.06 14.57 -1.34
C TYR A 212 2.45 14.51 -1.97
N LYS A 213 2.52 14.87 -3.26
CA LYS A 213 3.70 15.04 -4.13
C LYS A 213 4.59 13.82 -4.37
N CYS A 214 4.66 12.85 -3.46
CA CYS A 214 5.53 11.66 -3.60
C CYS A 214 6.98 12.01 -4.01
N ASP A 215 7.53 13.11 -3.49
CA ASP A 215 8.79 13.72 -3.96
C ASP A 215 9.98 13.49 -3.02
N GLY A 216 9.80 12.74 -1.93
CA GLY A 216 10.85 12.48 -0.94
C GLY A 216 11.17 13.67 -0.03
N ARG A 217 10.30 14.69 0.02
CA ARG A 217 10.54 15.95 0.76
C ARG A 217 9.49 16.24 1.82
N ALA A 218 8.77 15.23 2.33
CA ALA A 218 7.81 15.42 3.40
C ALA A 218 8.48 15.88 4.70
N ALA A 219 9.68 15.37 5.01
CA ALA A 219 10.47 15.80 6.17
C ALA A 219 10.71 17.32 6.19
N GLU A 220 11.11 17.89 5.05
CA GLU A 220 11.34 19.34 4.90
C GLU A 220 10.06 20.15 5.14
N ARG A 221 8.94 19.70 4.57
CA ARG A 221 7.63 20.36 4.74
C ARG A 221 7.15 20.32 6.18
N ILE A 222 7.32 19.18 6.85
CA ILE A 222 6.95 19.01 8.26
C ILE A 222 7.82 19.89 9.15
N ALA A 223 9.14 19.94 8.91
CA ALA A 223 10.06 20.80 9.65
C ALA A 223 9.69 22.29 9.50
N ALA A 224 9.36 22.73 8.28
CA ALA A 224 8.90 24.08 8.01
C ALA A 224 7.59 24.40 8.75
N LEU A 225 6.64 23.45 8.80
CA LEU A 225 5.39 23.61 9.54
C LEU A 225 5.61 23.75 11.05
N ILE A 226 6.53 22.96 11.62
CA ILE A 226 6.88 23.03 13.04
C ILE A 226 7.51 24.40 13.37
N ALA A 227 8.46 24.86 12.56
CA ALA A 227 9.09 26.16 12.75
C ALA A 227 8.06 27.31 12.70
N ALA A 228 7.19 27.32 11.69
CA ALA A 228 6.14 28.33 11.56
C ALA A 228 5.16 28.32 12.75
N ALA A 229 4.84 27.14 13.30
CA ALA A 229 3.98 27.03 14.47
C ALA A 229 4.67 27.53 15.77
N ALA A 230 5.98 27.34 15.89
CA ALA A 230 6.76 27.82 17.05
C ALA A 230 6.90 29.35 17.08
N ASP A 231 6.99 29.99 15.92
CA ASP A 231 7.15 31.45 15.79
C ASP A 231 5.84 32.25 16.00
N GLY A 232 4.72 31.59 16.29
CA GLY A 232 3.43 32.24 16.52
C GLY A 232 2.77 32.80 15.24
N HIS A 233 3.33 32.51 14.07
CA HIS A 233 2.76 32.85 12.77
C HIS A 233 1.77 31.77 12.33
N GLY A 234 0.55 31.88 12.87
CA GLY A 234 -0.58 31.04 12.52
C GLY A 234 -1.11 31.27 11.11
N THR A 235 -0.31 31.08 10.07
CA THR A 235 -0.75 30.75 8.70
C THR A 235 0.46 30.55 7.80
N VAL A 236 0.76 29.31 7.43
CA VAL A 236 1.54 29.04 6.21
C VAL A 236 0.58 29.27 5.03
N ALA A 237 0.36 30.52 4.67
CA ALA A 237 -0.29 30.86 3.42
C ALA A 237 0.62 30.37 2.27
N ASN A 238 0.03 29.67 1.30
CA ASN A 238 0.61 29.34 -0.01
C ASN A 238 1.77 28.34 -0.08
N LEU A 239 1.56 27.11 0.41
CA LEU A 239 2.21 25.93 -0.22
C LEU A 239 1.33 25.25 -1.28
N SER A 240 0.12 25.76 -1.51
CA SER A 240 -0.87 25.17 -2.44
C SER A 240 -1.19 26.01 -3.69
N SER A 241 -0.57 27.17 -3.93
CA SER A 241 -1.01 28.06 -5.02
C SER A 241 -0.07 28.23 -6.22
N ASN A 242 1.11 27.61 -6.25
CA ASN A 242 2.07 27.81 -7.35
C ASN A 242 2.41 26.54 -8.15
N ALA A 243 1.74 25.41 -7.91
CA ALA A 243 2.00 24.17 -8.65
C ALA A 243 0.89 23.78 -9.64
N ASP A 244 -0.28 24.42 -9.57
CA ASP A 244 -1.43 24.07 -10.41
C ASP A 244 -1.42 24.76 -11.79
N GLU A 245 -0.50 25.70 -12.06
CA GLU A 245 -0.40 26.39 -13.36
C GLU A 245 0.67 25.84 -14.32
N GLU A 246 1.67 25.06 -13.87
CA GLU A 246 2.73 24.56 -14.76
C GLU A 246 2.43 23.20 -15.43
N LEU A 247 1.34 22.51 -15.06
CA LEU A 247 0.98 21.21 -15.64
C LEU A 247 -0.01 21.28 -16.82
N VAL A 248 -0.53 22.47 -17.17
CA VAL A 248 -1.53 22.64 -18.24
C VAL A 248 -0.90 23.08 -19.58
N HIS A 249 0.38 23.45 -19.63
CA HIS A 249 1.03 23.94 -20.86
C HIS A 249 2.28 23.16 -21.31
N GLY A 250 2.45 21.92 -20.86
CA GLY A 250 3.61 21.09 -21.18
C GLY A 250 3.30 19.64 -21.57
N LEU A 251 2.33 19.41 -22.46
CA LEU A 251 2.18 18.16 -23.21
C LEU A 251 1.82 18.47 -24.67
#